data_AF-A0A2V6W485-F1
#
_entry.id   AF-A0A2V6W485-F1
#
_cell.length_a   1.000
_cell.length_b   1.000
_cell.length_c   1.000
_cell.angle_alpha   90.00
_cell.angle_beta   90.00
_cell.angle_gamma   90.00
#
_symmetry.space_group_name_H-M   'P 1'
#
loop_
_entity.id
_entity.type
_entity.pdbx_description
1 polymer ?
#
loop_
_entity_poly.entity_id
_entity_poly.type
_entity_poly.pdbx_seq_one_letter_code
_entity_poly.pdbx_strand_id
1 'polypeptide(L)'
;MDRIDTMLEEFFAPEAPPRLSARLLGALRTKRAVLDALAEKFRIEATERGVFRLQLGRGSHGASARARAHAERAREELREYFAGRRTFFTVAVDLAGVAEFQARVLAEARRIPFGAVDSYAALARRVGHPRAARAVGNALGANPVPVIVPCHRIIRGDGTWGHYAFGGAMKTQLLQLERTTPVLTGCTSTRIVCRRGCVHEQRVAEANRIVFASVRDAESVGYRPCRVCRPPRAA
;
A
#
# COMPACT_ATOMS: atom_id res chain seq x y z
N MET A 1 23.69 -30.73 6.06
CA MET A 1 23.32 -29.57 5.22
C MET A 1 21.82 -29.69 5.02
N ASP A 2 21.06 -28.78 5.61
CA ASP A 2 19.62 -28.94 5.83
C ASP A 2 18.86 -28.72 4.51
N ARG A 3 17.78 -29.48 4.29
CA ARG A 3 17.02 -29.50 3.01
C ARG A 3 16.49 -28.11 2.60
N ILE A 4 16.39 -27.20 3.56
CA ILE A 4 15.95 -25.82 3.41
C ILE A 4 17.06 -24.93 2.83
N ASP A 5 18.32 -25.14 3.23
CA ASP A 5 19.45 -24.35 2.72
C ASP A 5 19.69 -24.64 1.24
N THR A 6 19.59 -25.92 0.83
CA THR A 6 19.67 -26.31 -0.58
C THR A 6 18.51 -25.73 -1.41
N MET A 7 17.31 -25.68 -0.83
CA MET A 7 16.12 -25.12 -1.50
C MET A 7 16.20 -23.59 -1.64
N LEU A 8 16.86 -22.90 -0.69
CA LEU A 8 17.13 -21.47 -0.76
C LEU A 8 18.27 -21.16 -1.73
N GLU A 9 19.33 -21.95 -1.75
CA GLU A 9 20.43 -21.81 -2.71
C GLU A 9 19.95 -22.04 -4.15
N GLU A 10 19.07 -23.01 -4.42
CA GLU A 10 18.48 -23.21 -5.75
C GLU A 10 17.53 -22.06 -6.16
N PHE A 11 16.79 -21.47 -5.21
CA PHE A 11 15.88 -20.34 -5.50
C PHE A 11 16.63 -19.02 -5.74
N PHE A 12 17.85 -18.90 -5.19
CA PHE A 12 18.72 -17.72 -5.33
C PHE A 12 19.96 -17.95 -6.22
N ALA A 13 20.13 -19.15 -6.79
CA ALA A 13 21.23 -19.45 -7.72
C ALA A 13 21.13 -18.56 -8.97
N PRO A 14 22.16 -17.77 -9.29
CA PRO A 14 22.11 -16.84 -10.41
C PRO A 14 22.51 -17.56 -11.70
N GLU A 15 21.56 -18.25 -12.33
CA GLU A 15 21.63 -18.44 -13.79
C GLU A 15 20.70 -17.42 -14.45
N ALA A 16 21.16 -16.18 -14.49
CA ALA A 16 20.53 -15.12 -15.26
C ALA A 16 21.04 -15.19 -16.72
N PRO A 17 20.27 -15.73 -17.68
CA PRO A 17 20.65 -15.61 -19.09
C PRO A 17 20.73 -14.12 -19.49
N PRO A 18 21.48 -13.76 -20.55
CA PRO A 18 21.76 -12.37 -20.99
C PRO A 18 20.52 -11.51 -21.35
N ARG A 19 19.30 -12.03 -21.15
CA ARG A 19 18.01 -11.33 -21.29
C ARG A 19 17.20 -11.27 -20.00
N LEU A 20 17.73 -11.69 -18.85
CA LEU A 20 17.00 -11.69 -17.58
C LEU A 20 16.52 -10.29 -17.25
N SER A 21 17.37 -9.26 -17.39
CA SER A 21 16.98 -7.86 -17.19
C SER A 21 15.81 -7.45 -18.08
N ALA A 22 15.82 -7.76 -19.38
CA ALA A 22 14.72 -7.47 -20.29
C ALA A 22 13.44 -8.25 -19.97
N ARG A 23 13.55 -9.51 -19.56
CA ARG A 23 12.41 -10.34 -19.10
C ARG A 23 11.86 -9.86 -17.76
N LEU A 24 12.73 -9.43 -16.84
CA LEU A 24 12.36 -8.87 -15.54
C LEU A 24 11.65 -7.52 -15.75
N LEU A 25 12.23 -6.63 -16.57
CA LEU A 25 11.64 -5.36 -16.94
C LEU A 25 10.31 -5.55 -17.67
N GLY A 26 10.22 -6.53 -18.59
CA GLY A 26 8.99 -6.90 -19.28
C GLY A 26 7.92 -7.41 -18.32
N ALA A 27 8.26 -8.36 -17.44
CA ALA A 27 7.35 -8.90 -16.43
C ALA A 27 6.92 -7.81 -15.41
N LEU A 28 7.82 -6.90 -15.02
CA LEU A 28 7.51 -5.76 -14.17
C LEU A 28 6.56 -4.77 -14.87
N ARG A 29 6.77 -4.49 -16.17
CA ARG A 29 5.87 -3.67 -17.00
C ARG A 29 4.48 -4.30 -17.15
N THR A 30 4.40 -5.61 -17.42
CA THR A 30 3.12 -6.33 -17.51
C THR A 30 2.39 -6.35 -16.17
N LYS A 31 3.09 -6.62 -15.06
CA LYS A 31 2.52 -6.55 -13.70
C LYS A 31 2.02 -5.15 -13.36
N ARG A 32 2.74 -4.10 -13.79
CA ARG A 32 2.34 -2.71 -13.62
C ARG A 32 1.08 -2.37 -14.41
N ALA A 33 1.01 -2.77 -15.68
CA ALA A 33 -0.17 -2.55 -16.53
C ALA A 33 -1.44 -3.22 -15.97
N VAL A 34 -1.30 -4.41 -15.36
CA VAL A 34 -2.42 -5.10 -14.67
C VAL A 34 -2.92 -4.29 -13.47
N LEU A 35 -2.01 -3.74 -12.66
CA LEU A 35 -2.35 -2.89 -11.51
C LEU A 35 -3.01 -1.57 -11.95
N ASP A 36 -2.49 -0.94 -13.01
CA ASP A 36 -3.05 0.31 -13.53
C ASP A 36 -4.46 0.09 -14.11
N ALA A 37 -4.67 -1.02 -14.83
CA ALA A 37 -6.00 -1.40 -15.32
C ALA A 37 -6.99 -1.71 -14.18
N LEU A 38 -6.50 -2.17 -13.02
CA LEU A 38 -7.33 -2.39 -11.83
C LEU A 38 -7.86 -1.08 -11.26
N ALA A 39 -7.08 0.00 -11.34
CA ALA A 39 -7.50 1.33 -10.89
C ALA A 39 -8.81 1.76 -11.54
N GLU A 40 -8.99 1.46 -12.83
CA GLU A 40 -10.20 1.80 -13.60
C GLU A 40 -11.38 0.85 -13.34
N LYS A 41 -11.08 -0.37 -12.87
CA LYS A 41 -12.09 -1.40 -12.61
C LYS A 41 -12.74 -1.27 -11.25
N PHE A 42 -12.34 -0.32 -10.40
CA PHE A 42 -13.01 -0.10 -9.14
C PHE A 42 -14.27 0.75 -9.34
N ARG A 43 -15.40 0.32 -8.80
CA ARG A 43 -16.50 1.21 -8.43
C ARG A 43 -16.16 1.83 -7.08
N ILE A 44 -16.22 3.16 -7.00
CA ILE A 44 -15.92 3.91 -5.77
C ILE A 44 -17.17 4.63 -5.31
N GLU A 45 -17.63 4.32 -4.10
CA GLU A 45 -18.78 4.97 -3.48
C GLU A 45 -18.34 5.73 -2.24
N ALA A 46 -18.82 6.96 -2.11
CA ALA A 46 -18.42 7.86 -1.04
C ALA A 46 -19.62 8.59 -0.42
N THR A 47 -19.49 8.91 0.87
CA THR A 47 -20.35 9.84 1.60
C THR A 47 -19.64 11.19 1.72
N GLU A 48 -20.25 12.15 2.40
CA GLU A 48 -19.58 13.42 2.72
C GLU A 48 -18.37 13.27 3.65
N ARG A 49 -18.33 12.18 4.43
CA ARG A 49 -17.27 11.87 5.39
C ARG A 49 -16.08 11.14 4.75
N GLY A 50 -16.29 10.42 3.64
CA GLY A 50 -15.22 9.71 2.94
C GLY A 50 -15.72 8.56 2.07
N VAL A 51 -14.77 7.81 1.50
CA VAL A 51 -15.05 6.58 0.77
C VAL A 51 -15.50 5.51 1.76
N PHE A 52 -16.67 4.93 1.52
CA PHE A 52 -17.20 3.85 2.37
C PHE A 52 -17.19 2.49 1.67
N ARG A 53 -17.05 2.46 0.34
CA ARG A 53 -17.04 1.22 -0.44
C ARG A 53 -16.22 1.32 -1.72
N LEU A 54 -15.47 0.26 -1.99
CA LEU A 54 -14.66 0.06 -3.17
C LEU A 54 -14.82 -1.40 -3.62
N GLN A 55 -15.39 -1.60 -4.81
CA GLN A 55 -15.75 -2.92 -5.36
C GLN A 55 -15.28 -3.03 -6.81
N LEU A 56 -15.10 -4.24 -7.34
CA LEU A 56 -14.86 -4.39 -8.78
C LEU A 56 -16.17 -4.11 -9.54
N GLY A 57 -16.09 -3.23 -10.54
CA GLY A 57 -17.23 -2.77 -11.32
C GLY A 57 -16.97 -1.40 -11.96
N ARG A 58 -17.89 -0.94 -12.81
CA ARG A 58 -17.84 0.40 -13.39
C ARG A 58 -18.69 1.39 -12.57
N GLY A 59 -18.29 2.66 -12.59
CA GLY A 59 -19.01 3.80 -12.02
C GLY A 59 -18.35 4.44 -10.79
N SER A 60 -18.67 5.71 -10.53
CA SER A 60 -18.46 6.36 -9.22
C SER A 60 -19.80 6.93 -8.77
N HIS A 61 -20.13 6.74 -7.49
CA HIS A 61 -21.36 7.27 -6.92
C HIS A 61 -21.01 8.17 -5.74
N GLY A 62 -21.30 9.46 -5.89
CA GLY A 62 -21.36 10.42 -4.81
C GLY A 62 -22.65 11.21 -4.95
N ALA A 63 -23.53 11.14 -3.96
CA ALA A 63 -24.82 11.84 -3.98
C ALA A 63 -24.66 13.37 -3.83
N SER A 64 -23.54 13.85 -3.30
CA SER A 64 -23.23 15.28 -3.13
C SER A 64 -21.90 15.68 -3.81
N ALA A 65 -21.64 16.98 -3.94
CA ALA A 65 -20.37 17.48 -4.48
C ALA A 65 -19.16 17.02 -3.65
N ARG A 66 -19.30 17.01 -2.32
CA ARG A 66 -18.26 16.55 -1.39
C ARG A 66 -18.01 15.05 -1.52
N ALA A 67 -19.07 14.24 -1.63
CA ALA A 67 -18.95 12.81 -1.88
C ALA A 67 -18.23 12.51 -3.21
N ARG A 68 -18.59 13.23 -4.29
CA ARG A 68 -17.90 13.12 -5.58
C ARG A 68 -16.41 13.45 -5.46
N ALA A 69 -16.05 14.52 -4.74
CA ALA A 69 -14.65 14.89 -4.52
C ALA A 69 -13.84 13.80 -3.81
N HIS A 70 -14.43 13.07 -2.85
CA HIS A 70 -13.78 11.92 -2.22
C HIS A 70 -13.58 10.76 -3.19
N ALA A 71 -14.59 10.44 -4.01
CA ALA A 71 -14.49 9.36 -4.98
C ALA A 71 -13.42 9.63 -6.04
N GLU A 72 -13.35 10.86 -6.57
CA GLU A 72 -12.34 11.28 -7.53
C GLU A 72 -10.93 11.27 -6.92
N ARG A 73 -10.79 11.79 -5.69
CA ARG A 73 -9.51 11.72 -4.97
C ARG A 73 -9.05 10.28 -4.78
N ALA A 74 -9.94 9.38 -4.35
CA ALA A 74 -9.60 7.97 -4.21
C ALA A 74 -9.15 7.35 -5.53
N ARG A 75 -9.83 7.66 -6.64
CA ARG A 75 -9.44 7.20 -7.98
C ARG A 75 -8.03 7.64 -8.33
N GLU A 76 -7.75 8.93 -8.18
CA GLU A 76 -6.43 9.52 -8.46
C GLU A 76 -5.35 8.86 -7.59
N GLU A 77 -5.57 8.78 -6.28
CA GLU A 77 -4.60 8.18 -5.37
C GLU A 77 -4.37 6.68 -5.64
N LEU A 78 -5.41 5.94 -6.03
CA LEU A 78 -5.27 4.53 -6.43
C LEU A 78 -4.43 4.39 -7.70
N ARG A 79 -4.66 5.23 -8.72
CA ARG A 79 -3.82 5.25 -9.93
C ARG A 79 -2.37 5.53 -9.58
N GLU A 80 -2.11 6.51 -8.73
CA GLU A 80 -0.75 6.83 -8.29
C GLU A 80 -0.12 5.70 -7.48
N TYR A 81 -0.90 5.05 -6.60
CA TYR A 81 -0.44 3.92 -5.81
C TYR A 81 -0.06 2.74 -6.71
N PHE A 82 -0.94 2.36 -7.64
CA PHE A 82 -0.68 1.27 -8.59
C PHE A 82 0.44 1.59 -9.57
N ALA A 83 0.66 2.85 -9.90
CA ALA A 83 1.82 3.34 -10.65
C ALA A 83 3.13 3.31 -9.82
N GLY A 84 3.07 3.01 -8.52
CA GLY A 84 4.21 3.13 -7.61
C GLY A 84 4.67 4.57 -7.43
N ARG A 85 3.79 5.57 -7.61
CA ARG A 85 4.06 7.01 -7.40
C ARG A 85 3.50 7.54 -6.08
N ARG A 86 2.83 6.69 -5.30
CA ARG A 86 2.26 7.03 -4.00
C ARG A 86 2.43 5.91 -3.00
N THR A 87 2.71 6.29 -1.75
CA THR A 87 2.95 5.36 -0.64
C THR A 87 1.97 5.54 0.53
N PHE A 88 1.04 6.49 0.44
CA PHE A 88 0.01 6.74 1.44
C PHE A 88 -1.25 7.36 0.80
N PHE A 89 -2.41 7.06 1.37
CA PHE A 89 -3.69 7.64 0.96
C PHE A 89 -4.04 8.84 1.85
N THR A 90 -4.52 9.93 1.25
CA THR A 90 -5.06 11.10 1.98
C THR A 90 -6.58 11.13 1.97
N VAL A 91 -7.22 10.39 1.05
CA VAL A 91 -8.67 10.29 1.02
C VAL A 91 -9.22 9.74 2.34
N ALA A 92 -10.31 10.35 2.82
CA ALA A 92 -10.99 9.92 4.02
C ALA A 92 -11.73 8.59 3.78
N VAL A 93 -11.80 7.76 4.81
CA VAL A 93 -12.55 6.49 4.79
C VAL A 93 -13.69 6.61 5.80
N ASP A 94 -14.92 6.36 5.36
CA ASP A 94 -16.12 6.35 6.21
C ASP A 94 -16.47 4.90 6.57
N LEU A 95 -16.35 4.57 7.87
CA LEU A 95 -16.65 3.24 8.41
C LEU A 95 -17.91 3.24 9.29
N ALA A 96 -18.74 4.29 9.26
CA ALA A 96 -19.87 4.39 10.20
C ALA A 96 -20.94 3.30 10.03
N GLY A 97 -21.06 2.70 8.84
CA GLY A 97 -21.97 1.57 8.57
C GLY A 97 -21.36 0.19 8.87
N VAL A 98 -20.14 0.15 9.41
CA VAL A 98 -19.41 -1.08 9.71
C VAL A 98 -19.57 -1.42 11.19
N ALA A 99 -19.79 -2.71 11.50
CA ALA A 99 -19.89 -3.18 12.88
C ALA A 99 -18.67 -2.76 13.71
N GLU A 100 -18.87 -2.40 14.97
CA GLU A 100 -17.84 -1.76 15.81
C GLU A 100 -16.52 -2.54 15.86
N PHE A 101 -16.58 -3.85 16.12
CA PHE A 101 -15.39 -4.70 16.13
C PHE A 101 -14.64 -4.68 14.79
N GLN A 102 -15.37 -4.76 13.68
CA GLN A 102 -14.78 -4.69 12.34
C GLN A 102 -14.18 -3.31 12.09
N ALA A 103 -14.86 -2.22 12.43
CA ALA A 103 -14.34 -0.86 12.28
C ALA A 103 -13.01 -0.67 13.03
N ARG A 104 -12.90 -1.19 14.26
CA ARG A 104 -11.65 -1.19 15.04
C ARG A 104 -10.54 -1.97 14.35
N VAL A 105 -10.83 -3.19 13.86
CA VAL A 105 -9.85 -4.00 13.11
C VAL A 105 -9.37 -3.27 11.85
N LEU A 106 -10.28 -2.70 11.07
CA LEU A 106 -9.95 -1.96 9.85
C LEU A 106 -9.12 -0.70 10.16
N ALA A 107 -9.43 0.01 11.25
CA ALA A 107 -8.67 1.17 11.71
C ALA A 107 -7.23 0.78 12.12
N GLU A 108 -7.04 -0.31 12.86
CA GLU A 108 -5.70 -0.81 13.19
C GLU A 108 -4.93 -1.25 11.93
N ALA A 109 -5.58 -1.93 10.99
CA ALA A 109 -4.95 -2.36 9.74
C ALA A 109 -4.41 -1.17 8.94
N ARG A 110 -5.09 -0.02 8.94
CA ARG A 110 -4.62 1.22 8.28
C ARG A 110 -3.33 1.79 8.87
N ARG A 111 -2.97 1.43 10.11
CA ARG A 111 -1.73 1.88 10.74
C ARG A 111 -0.50 1.12 10.27
N ILE A 112 -0.68 0.00 9.57
CA ILE A 112 0.43 -0.81 9.05
C ILE A 112 1.10 -0.04 7.91
N PRO A 113 2.41 0.25 8.01
CA PRO A 113 3.12 1.01 6.98
C PRO A 113 3.10 0.36 5.60
N PHE A 114 3.26 1.18 4.57
CA PHE A 114 3.51 0.71 3.21
C PHE A 114 4.82 -0.09 3.15
N GLY A 115 4.79 -1.27 2.53
CA GLY A 115 5.92 -2.19 2.43
C GLY A 115 6.06 -3.14 3.63
N ALA A 116 5.34 -2.88 4.73
CA ALA A 116 5.34 -3.72 5.92
C ALA A 116 4.19 -4.73 5.90
N VAL A 117 4.35 -5.80 6.65
CA VAL A 117 3.32 -6.81 6.90
C VAL A 117 3.12 -7.02 8.39
N ASP A 118 1.94 -7.50 8.76
CA ASP A 118 1.60 -7.87 10.13
C ASP A 118 0.82 -9.18 10.16
N SER A 119 0.63 -9.78 11.34
CA SER A 119 -0.12 -11.02 11.49
C SER A 119 -1.53 -10.80 12.04
N TYR A 120 -2.46 -11.70 11.72
CA TYR A 120 -3.79 -11.71 12.33
C TYR A 120 -3.73 -11.72 13.87
N ALA A 121 -2.78 -12.47 14.45
CA ALA A 121 -2.61 -12.56 15.89
C ALA A 121 -2.09 -11.25 16.51
N ALA A 122 -1.16 -10.57 15.85
CA ALA A 122 -0.69 -9.27 16.29
C ALA A 122 -1.81 -8.22 16.23
N LEU A 123 -2.59 -8.21 15.14
CA LEU A 123 -3.72 -7.31 15.01
C LEU A 123 -4.81 -7.60 16.07
N ALA A 124 -5.07 -8.88 16.36
CA ALA A 124 -5.97 -9.32 17.44
C ALA A 124 -5.53 -8.79 18.82
N ARG A 125 -4.23 -8.78 19.11
CA ARG A 125 -3.67 -8.16 20.32
C ARG A 125 -3.88 -6.65 20.34
N ARG A 126 -3.61 -5.94 19.24
CA ARG A 126 -3.79 -4.47 19.13
C ARG A 126 -5.23 -4.05 19.38
N VAL A 127 -6.22 -4.83 18.92
CA VAL A 127 -7.65 -4.55 19.17
C VAL A 127 -8.14 -5.01 20.55
N GLY A 128 -7.26 -5.51 21.43
CA GLY A 128 -7.62 -5.91 22.79
C GLY A 128 -8.28 -7.29 22.90
N HIS A 129 -8.25 -8.10 21.84
CA HIS A 129 -8.82 -9.46 21.84
C HIS A 129 -7.79 -10.49 21.34
N PRO A 130 -6.75 -10.84 22.14
CA PRO A 130 -5.62 -11.68 21.69
C PRO A 130 -6.01 -13.04 21.08
N ARG A 131 -7.15 -13.61 21.50
CA ARG A 131 -7.67 -14.91 21.02
C ARG A 131 -8.55 -14.79 19.76
N ALA A 132 -8.78 -13.59 19.23
CA ALA A 132 -9.75 -13.33 18.17
C ALA A 132 -9.16 -13.33 16.76
N ALA A 133 -8.02 -13.98 16.51
CA ALA A 133 -7.34 -13.98 15.20
C ALA A 133 -8.26 -14.40 14.03
N ARG A 134 -9.15 -15.38 14.23
CA ARG A 134 -10.13 -15.80 13.21
C ARG A 134 -11.20 -14.73 12.97
N ALA A 135 -11.72 -14.10 14.02
CA ALA A 135 -12.70 -13.02 13.89
C ALA A 135 -12.09 -11.78 13.20
N VAL A 136 -10.82 -11.47 13.50
CA VAL A 136 -10.04 -10.46 12.78
C VAL A 136 -9.91 -10.81 11.30
N GLY A 137 -9.64 -12.08 10.97
CA GLY A 137 -9.62 -12.57 9.59
C GLY A 137 -10.93 -12.33 8.85
N ASN A 138 -12.06 -12.65 9.48
CA ASN A 138 -13.39 -12.40 8.90
C ASN A 138 -13.66 -10.90 8.71
N ALA A 139 -13.34 -10.07 9.70
CA ALA A 139 -13.48 -8.62 9.63
C ALA A 139 -12.67 -8.00 8.47
N LEU A 140 -11.44 -8.50 8.24
CA LEU A 140 -10.58 -8.09 7.13
C LEU A 140 -11.06 -8.63 5.77
N GLY A 141 -11.64 -9.84 5.75
CA GLY A 141 -12.24 -10.42 4.55
C GLY A 141 -13.45 -9.64 4.06
N ALA A 142 -14.22 -9.06 5.00
CA ALA A 142 -15.34 -8.18 4.73
C ALA A 142 -14.95 -6.70 4.58
N ASN A 143 -13.67 -6.37 4.36
CA ASN A 143 -13.19 -5.00 4.21
C ASN A 143 -13.88 -4.30 3.03
N PRO A 144 -14.68 -3.25 3.27
CA PRO A 144 -15.43 -2.59 2.21
C PRO A 144 -14.57 -1.64 1.37
N VAL A 145 -13.38 -1.25 1.84
CA VAL A 145 -12.49 -0.30 1.15
C VAL A 145 -11.08 -0.88 0.99
N PRO A 146 -10.91 -2.00 0.26
CA PRO A 146 -9.62 -2.66 0.14
C PRO A 146 -8.58 -1.81 -0.60
N VAL A 147 -7.31 -2.19 -0.48
CA VAL A 147 -6.11 -1.41 -0.90
C VAL A 147 -5.90 -0.14 -0.07
N ILE A 148 -6.91 0.72 0.06
CA ILE A 148 -6.87 1.92 0.92
C ILE A 148 -6.82 1.49 2.40
N VAL A 149 -7.70 0.56 2.80
CA VAL A 149 -7.55 -0.22 4.02
C VAL A 149 -6.75 -1.48 3.65
N PRO A 150 -5.49 -1.61 4.10
CA PRO A 150 -4.52 -2.52 3.49
C PRO A 150 -4.62 -3.94 4.05
N CYS A 151 -5.76 -4.62 3.86
CA CYS A 151 -5.94 -6.00 4.33
C CYS A 151 -4.98 -7.00 3.63
N HIS A 152 -4.40 -6.63 2.48
CA HIS A 152 -3.33 -7.41 1.82
C HIS A 152 -2.02 -7.45 2.61
N ARG A 153 -1.80 -6.53 3.57
CA ARG A 153 -0.62 -6.52 4.45
C ARG A 153 -0.71 -7.49 5.63
N ILE A 154 -1.86 -8.16 5.82
CA ILE A 154 -2.05 -9.11 6.92
C ILE A 154 -1.78 -10.54 6.44
N ILE A 155 -0.94 -11.27 7.16
CA ILE A 155 -0.54 -12.65 6.85
C ILE A 155 -0.82 -13.60 8.02
N ARG A 156 -0.72 -14.90 7.77
CA ARG A 156 -0.77 -15.90 8.85
C ARG A 156 0.52 -15.86 9.66
N GLY A 157 0.45 -16.32 10.92
CA GLY A 157 1.60 -16.34 11.82
C GLY A 157 2.71 -17.30 11.39
N ASP A 158 2.39 -18.29 10.55
CA ASP A 158 3.32 -19.24 9.95
C ASP A 158 4.03 -18.69 8.70
N GLY A 159 3.85 -17.41 8.37
CA GLY A 159 4.43 -16.77 7.20
C GLY A 159 3.66 -17.02 5.89
N THR A 160 2.61 -17.86 5.88
CA THR A 160 1.83 -18.15 4.69
C THR A 160 0.77 -17.09 4.38
N TRP A 161 0.33 -17.06 3.12
CA TRP A 161 -0.72 -16.14 2.67
C TRP A 161 -2.11 -16.61 3.12
N GLY A 162 -2.77 -15.81 3.95
CA GLY A 162 -4.22 -15.90 4.17
C GLY A 162 -5.03 -15.66 2.88
N HIS A 163 -6.32 -16.02 2.90
CA HIS A 163 -7.25 -15.69 1.82
C HIS A 163 -7.32 -14.17 1.61
N TYR A 164 -7.38 -13.73 0.36
CA TYR A 164 -7.55 -12.34 -0.03
C TYR A 164 -8.66 -12.25 -1.06
N ALA A 165 -9.57 -11.28 -0.87
CA ALA A 165 -10.79 -11.17 -1.68
C ALA A 165 -10.53 -11.01 -3.19
N PHE A 166 -9.37 -10.46 -3.56
CA PHE A 166 -8.94 -10.33 -4.97
C PHE A 166 -7.96 -11.43 -5.42
N GLY A 167 -7.83 -12.51 -4.64
CA GLY A 167 -6.97 -13.65 -4.94
C GLY A 167 -5.50 -13.47 -4.52
N GLY A 168 -4.81 -14.60 -4.29
CA GLY A 168 -3.42 -14.62 -3.82
C GLY A 168 -2.45 -13.93 -4.79
N ALA A 169 -2.65 -14.09 -6.10
CA ALA A 169 -1.84 -13.42 -7.12
C ALA A 169 -1.86 -11.89 -6.96
N MET A 170 -3.03 -11.33 -6.68
CA MET A 170 -3.17 -9.89 -6.47
C MET A 170 -2.46 -9.43 -5.21
N LYS A 171 -2.63 -10.16 -4.10
CA LYS A 171 -1.94 -9.89 -2.85
C LYS A 171 -0.42 -9.83 -3.05
N THR A 172 0.13 -10.82 -3.75
CA THR A 172 1.56 -10.90 -4.06
C THR A 172 2.01 -9.70 -4.91
N GLN A 173 1.25 -9.32 -5.93
CA GLN A 173 1.58 -8.17 -6.77
C GLN A 173 1.57 -6.85 -6.00
N LEU A 174 0.59 -6.64 -5.11
CA LEU A 174 0.52 -5.45 -4.26
C LEU A 174 1.73 -5.37 -3.35
N LEU A 175 2.05 -6.44 -2.63
CA LEU A 175 3.19 -6.46 -1.72
C LEU A 175 4.53 -6.32 -2.46
N GLN A 176 4.66 -6.89 -3.66
CA GLN A 176 5.83 -6.70 -4.50
C GLN A 176 5.97 -5.24 -4.96
N LEU A 177 4.87 -4.60 -5.36
CA LEU A 177 4.84 -3.16 -5.67
C LEU A 177 5.29 -2.36 -4.45
N GLU A 178 4.76 -2.66 -3.26
CA GLU A 178 5.10 -1.92 -2.06
C GLU A 178 6.58 -2.07 -1.66
N ARG A 179 7.13 -3.28 -1.74
CA ARG A 179 8.53 -3.54 -1.38
C ARG A 179 9.55 -2.93 -2.33
N THR A 180 9.18 -2.73 -3.60
CA THR A 180 10.09 -2.18 -4.62
C THR A 180 9.92 -0.68 -4.84
N THR A 181 8.93 -0.06 -4.19
CA THR A 181 8.66 1.37 -4.33
C THR A 181 9.38 2.16 -3.23
N PRO A 182 10.25 3.12 -3.57
CA PRO A 182 10.86 4.02 -2.60
C PRO A 182 9.82 4.79 -1.78
N VAL A 183 9.99 4.81 -0.45
CA VAL A 183 9.05 5.52 0.44
C VAL A 183 9.38 7.00 0.57
N LEU A 184 10.66 7.36 0.52
CA LEU A 184 11.15 8.71 0.72
C LEU A 184 11.89 9.23 -0.50
N THR A 185 11.50 10.44 -0.94
CA THR A 185 12.13 11.15 -2.04
C THR A 185 12.52 12.55 -1.57
N GLY A 186 13.77 12.93 -1.78
CA GLY A 186 14.27 14.29 -1.59
C GLY A 186 14.30 15.10 -2.88
N CYS A 187 14.26 16.42 -2.73
CA CYS A 187 14.49 17.38 -3.81
C CYS A 187 15.90 17.98 -3.68
N THR A 188 16.74 17.82 -4.69
CA THR A 188 18.14 18.26 -4.68
C THR A 188 18.31 19.78 -4.54
N SER A 189 17.40 20.57 -5.11
CA SER A 189 17.45 22.04 -5.05
C SER A 189 16.98 22.60 -3.71
N THR A 190 15.87 22.08 -3.16
CA THR A 190 15.28 22.61 -1.92
C THR A 190 15.80 21.92 -0.65
N ARG A 191 16.50 20.78 -0.79
CA ARG A 191 16.94 19.93 0.32
C ARG A 191 15.79 19.52 1.26
N ILE A 192 14.61 19.28 0.69
CA ILE A 192 13.44 18.78 1.42
C ILE A 192 13.25 17.31 1.11
N VAL A 193 13.11 16.47 2.14
CA VAL A 193 12.70 15.06 2.02
C VAL A 193 11.21 14.89 2.27
N CYS A 194 10.54 14.21 1.36
CA CYS A 194 9.11 13.97 1.33
C CYS A 194 8.79 12.47 1.33
N ARG A 195 7.57 12.12 1.74
CA ARG A 195 6.97 10.82 1.38
C ARG A 195 6.62 10.85 -0.10
N ARG A 196 6.86 9.74 -0.80
CA ARG A 196 6.47 9.58 -2.20
C ARG A 196 4.95 9.68 -2.37
N GLY A 197 4.49 10.57 -3.24
CA GLY A 197 3.08 10.97 -3.38
C GLY A 197 2.70 12.23 -2.60
N CYS A 198 3.65 12.92 -1.97
CA CYS A 198 3.41 14.24 -1.41
C CYS A 198 3.19 15.27 -2.52
N VAL A 199 2.24 16.20 -2.34
CA VAL A 199 1.99 17.30 -3.30
C VAL A 199 3.24 18.10 -3.66
N HIS A 200 4.19 18.28 -2.73
CA HIS A 200 5.47 18.94 -3.03
C HIS A 200 6.39 18.04 -3.84
N GLU A 201 6.48 16.75 -3.50
CA GLU A 201 7.31 15.77 -4.20
C GLU A 201 6.84 15.57 -5.65
N GLN A 202 5.53 15.53 -5.87
CA GLN A 202 4.93 15.39 -7.19
C GLN A 202 5.31 16.53 -8.15
N ARG A 203 5.63 17.72 -7.63
CA ARG A 203 6.07 18.89 -8.41
C ARG A 203 7.59 18.93 -8.64
N VAL A 204 8.36 18.08 -7.97
CA VAL A 204 9.81 17.98 -8.17
C VAL A 204 10.06 17.30 -9.51
N ALA A 205 10.81 17.94 -10.40
CA ALA A 205 11.24 17.32 -11.66
C ALA A 205 12.04 16.04 -11.38
N GLU A 206 11.89 15.02 -12.22
CA GLU A 206 12.52 13.71 -12.01
C GLU A 206 14.05 13.81 -11.85
N ALA A 207 14.70 14.63 -12.66
CA ALA A 207 16.15 14.90 -12.58
C ALA A 207 16.61 15.51 -11.24
N ASN A 208 15.68 16.08 -10.47
CA ASN A 208 15.95 16.69 -9.16
C ASN A 208 15.53 15.80 -7.99
N ARG A 209 15.14 14.55 -8.24
CA ARG A 209 14.73 13.61 -7.20
C ARG A 209 15.90 12.75 -6.76
N ILE A 210 16.02 12.55 -5.45
CA ILE A 210 16.92 11.58 -4.82
C ILE A 210 16.12 10.69 -3.88
N VAL A 211 16.51 9.43 -3.71
CA VAL A 211 15.84 8.50 -2.79
C VAL A 211 16.63 8.39 -1.51
N PHE A 212 15.93 8.29 -0.38
CA PHE A 212 16.52 8.01 0.92
C PHE A 212 15.93 6.74 1.54
N ALA A 213 16.76 5.99 2.26
CA ALA A 213 16.31 4.83 3.04
C ALA A 213 15.52 5.27 4.28
N SER A 214 15.97 6.34 4.96
CA SER A 214 15.27 6.92 6.11
C SER A 214 15.32 8.46 6.11
N VAL A 215 14.48 9.09 6.95
CA VAL A 215 14.57 10.53 7.20
C VAL A 215 15.90 10.90 7.87
N ARG A 216 16.44 10.01 8.71
CA ARG A 216 17.72 10.21 9.40
C ARG A 216 18.88 10.28 8.40
N ASP A 217 18.88 9.41 7.40
CA ASP A 217 19.90 9.43 6.34
C ASP A 217 19.84 10.74 5.56
N ALA A 218 18.63 11.19 5.22
CA ALA A 218 18.43 12.47 4.55
C ALA A 218 18.96 13.66 5.39
N GLU A 219 18.63 13.67 6.69
CA GLU A 219 19.10 14.69 7.63
C GLU A 219 20.63 14.71 7.76
N SER A 220 21.28 13.54 7.75
CA SER A 220 22.74 13.43 7.82
C SER A 220 23.47 14.12 6.66
N VAL A 221 22.81 14.26 5.51
CA VAL A 221 23.33 14.95 4.31
C VAL A 221 22.66 16.31 4.08
N GLY A 222 22.07 16.88 5.12
CA GLY A 222 21.56 18.27 5.13
C GLY A 222 20.16 18.46 4.56
N TYR A 223 19.36 17.40 4.43
CA TYR A 223 17.95 17.53 4.06
C TYR A 223 17.08 17.72 5.31
N ARG A 224 16.01 18.49 5.18
CA ARG A 224 15.01 18.63 6.25
C ARG A 224 13.69 17.92 5.88
N PRO A 225 12.95 17.36 6.85
CA PRO A 225 11.68 16.73 6.58
C PRO A 225 10.63 17.75 6.12
N CYS A 226 9.82 17.35 5.14
CA CYS A 226 8.71 18.15 4.63
C CYS A 226 7.66 18.38 5.72
N ARG A 227 7.29 19.65 5.91
CA ARG A 227 6.28 20.06 6.92
C ARG A 227 4.85 19.66 6.55
N VAL A 228 4.60 19.42 5.26
CA VAL A 228 3.27 19.03 4.74
C VAL A 228 3.05 17.54 4.91
N CYS A 229 3.88 16.69 4.29
CA CYS A 229 3.66 15.24 4.40
C CYS A 229 4.22 14.62 5.69
N ARG A 230 5.06 15.33 6.45
CA ARG A 230 5.66 14.90 7.72
C ARG A 230 6.14 13.44 7.65
N PRO A 231 7.18 13.14 6.85
CA PRO A 231 7.64 11.77 6.70
C PRO A 231 8.01 11.17 8.06
N PRO A 232 7.64 9.90 8.34
CA PRO A 232 7.92 9.27 9.62
C PRO A 232 9.43 9.18 9.84
N ARG A 233 9.87 9.53 11.05
CA ARG A 233 11.30 9.48 11.43
C ARG A 233 11.79 8.07 11.72
N ALA A 234 10.89 7.14 12.04
CA ALA A 234 11.20 5.74 12.28
C ALA A 234 11.13 4.95 10.97
N ALA A 235 12.16 4.14 10.74
CA ALA A 235 12.09 2.93 9.91
C ALA A 235 12.00 1.73 10.87
#